data_AF-A0A7R9I602-F1
#
_entry.id   AF-A0A7R9I602-F1
#
_cell.length_a   1.000
_cell.length_b   1.000
_cell.length_c   1.000
_cell.angle_alpha   90.00
_cell.angle_beta   90.00
_cell.angle_gamma   90.00
#
_symmetry.space_group_name_H-M   'P 1'
#
loop_
_entity.id
_entity.type
_entity.pdbx_description
1 polymer ?
#
loop_
_entity_poly.entity_id
_entity_poly.type
_entity_poly.pdbx_seq_one_letter_code
_entity_poly.pdbx_strand_id
1 'polypeptide(L)'
;MFLNFRFGDVPNDEVINIQKTKLFDVSKEHTKFDKIHKNRAFLQETMRAVLTELGTSHTFTCLTEVMYNVTRMKKDEEDLILEGVGKAVELTYLKNRLRQEQIQRANDIGIREELIAKLKDDLQNQFFQNQMEQEFVNRWESARCEQNTERLDKTVSGLKEQEDLLKHNTDTEMRVHSDTINFLSKAIEKIEKEQQSWMNKYDSEMDEREVELSLLKNKKAEDYKELEDLALVFHHHQTEIDDYLDVKEVKQQTLAHETLLNRSALLIQDWWKYTMYRKKLGPYKPQKKDKKGDKGKGKKGGKKKKK
;
A
#
# COMPACT_ATOMS: atom_id res chain seq x y z
N MET A 1 -53.95 35.89 39.69
CA MET A 1 -54.33 36.40 41.02
C MET A 1 -54.43 37.92 40.90
N PHE A 2 -55.58 38.42 40.42
CA PHE A 2 -55.81 39.87 40.25
C PHE A 2 -56.88 40.30 41.24
N LEU A 3 -56.52 41.32 42.02
CA LEU A 3 -57.26 41.86 43.14
C LEU A 3 -58.54 42.56 42.68
N ASN A 4 -59.66 42.15 43.27
CA ASN A 4 -60.96 42.83 43.21
C ASN A 4 -60.84 44.24 43.82
N PHE A 5 -60.99 45.28 43.00
CA PHE A 5 -61.27 46.63 43.50
C PHE A 5 -62.79 46.77 43.68
N ARG A 6 -63.24 46.74 44.94
CA ARG A 6 -64.64 46.89 45.32
C ARG A 6 -65.00 48.38 45.28
N PHE A 7 -65.89 48.76 44.36
CA PHE A 7 -66.56 50.07 44.37
C PHE A 7 -67.32 50.23 45.68
N GLY A 8 -66.96 51.25 46.46
CA GLY A 8 -67.69 51.65 47.66
C GLY A 8 -68.98 52.37 47.32
N ASP A 9 -70.01 52.08 48.11
CA ASP A 9 -71.39 52.52 48.01
C ASP A 9 -71.55 54.04 47.78
N VAL A 10 -72.40 54.38 46.80
CA VAL A 10 -72.89 55.75 46.56
C VAL A 10 -74.01 56.03 47.58
N PRO A 11 -73.87 56.98 48.51
CA PRO A 11 -74.93 57.34 49.43
C PRO A 11 -75.97 58.21 48.72
N ASN A 12 -77.21 57.71 48.70
CA ASN A 12 -78.49 58.38 48.49
C ASN A 12 -78.44 59.93 48.42
N ASP A 13 -78.11 60.47 47.24
CA ASP A 13 -77.86 61.89 47.00
C ASP A 13 -79.13 62.77 47.05
N GLU A 14 -80.33 62.20 47.03
CA GLU A 14 -81.57 63.00 46.95
C GLU A 14 -82.06 63.54 48.30
N VAL A 15 -81.86 62.82 49.42
CA VAL A 15 -82.36 63.24 50.75
C VAL A 15 -81.42 64.25 51.43
N ILE A 16 -80.12 64.11 51.22
CA ILE A 16 -79.10 65.03 51.76
C ILE A 16 -79.16 66.40 51.06
N ASN A 17 -79.59 66.43 49.80
CA ASN A 17 -79.67 67.67 49.02
C ASN A 17 -80.84 68.56 49.45
N ILE A 18 -81.99 67.99 49.83
CA ILE A 18 -83.18 68.76 50.28
C ILE A 18 -82.97 69.36 51.69
N GLN A 19 -82.27 68.66 52.59
CA GLN A 19 -81.95 69.21 53.92
C GLN A 19 -80.82 70.24 53.87
N LYS A 20 -79.78 70.02 53.06
CA LYS A 20 -78.71 71.02 52.86
C LYS A 20 -79.23 72.29 52.20
N THR A 21 -80.14 72.18 51.23
CA THR A 21 -80.74 73.37 50.58
C THR A 21 -81.61 74.18 51.54
N LYS A 22 -82.44 73.54 52.38
CA LYS A 22 -83.21 74.26 53.42
C LYS A 22 -82.33 74.89 54.50
N LEU A 23 -81.27 74.22 54.96
CA LEU A 23 -80.33 74.79 55.94
C LEU A 23 -79.52 75.96 55.36
N PHE A 24 -79.16 75.87 54.08
CA PHE A 24 -78.43 76.92 53.36
C PHE A 24 -79.30 78.16 53.13
N ASP A 25 -80.61 77.97 52.89
CA ASP A 25 -81.58 79.08 52.78
C ASP A 25 -81.79 79.82 54.11
N VAL A 26 -81.97 79.09 55.22
CA VAL A 26 -82.12 79.70 56.55
C VAL A 26 -80.84 80.45 56.98
N SER A 27 -79.66 79.93 56.64
CA SER A 27 -78.38 80.60 56.91
C SER A 27 -78.18 81.87 56.05
N LYS A 28 -78.64 81.85 54.79
CA LYS A 28 -78.66 83.05 53.92
C LYS A 28 -79.62 84.12 54.44
N GLU A 29 -80.78 83.73 54.97
CA GLU A 29 -81.72 84.69 55.56
C GLU A 29 -81.16 85.35 56.83
N HIS A 30 -80.52 84.57 57.70
CA HIS A 30 -79.94 85.09 58.95
C HIS A 30 -78.79 86.07 58.69
N THR A 31 -77.90 85.75 57.74
CA THR A 31 -76.80 86.63 57.33
C THR A 31 -77.27 87.90 56.62
N LYS A 32 -78.40 87.84 55.91
CA LYS A 32 -79.05 89.00 55.30
C LYS A 32 -79.63 89.94 56.36
N PHE A 33 -80.25 89.40 57.40
CA PHE A 33 -80.80 90.18 58.52
C PHE A 33 -79.69 90.88 59.31
N ASP A 34 -78.58 90.18 59.58
CA ASP A 34 -77.40 90.77 60.24
C ASP A 34 -76.76 91.89 59.42
N LYS A 35 -76.70 91.73 58.09
CA LYS A 35 -76.23 92.78 57.18
C LYS A 35 -77.13 94.01 57.23
N ILE A 36 -78.45 93.83 57.27
CA ILE A 36 -79.42 94.94 57.39
C ILE A 36 -79.27 95.66 58.74
N HIS A 37 -79.14 94.93 59.84
CA HIS A 37 -78.91 95.52 61.17
C HIS A 37 -77.59 96.31 61.25
N LYS A 38 -76.50 95.76 60.71
CA LYS A 38 -75.20 96.46 60.63
C LYS A 38 -75.26 97.70 59.74
N ASN A 39 -75.92 97.62 58.60
CA ASN A 39 -76.12 98.77 57.70
C ASN A 39 -76.96 99.86 58.37
N ARG A 40 -78.02 99.48 59.10
CA ARG A 40 -78.85 100.42 59.85
C ARG A 40 -78.05 101.12 60.96
N ALA A 41 -77.28 100.37 61.75
CA ALA A 41 -76.44 100.92 62.80
C ALA A 41 -75.37 101.87 62.24
N PHE A 42 -74.74 101.51 61.12
CA PHE A 42 -73.78 102.34 60.41
C PHE A 42 -74.40 103.63 59.86
N LEU A 43 -75.57 103.55 59.21
CA LEU A 43 -76.31 104.73 58.74
C LEU A 43 -76.74 105.65 59.89
N GLN A 44 -77.16 105.08 61.01
CA GLN A 44 -77.56 105.85 62.19
C GLN A 44 -76.37 106.58 62.82
N GLU A 45 -75.21 105.93 62.95
CA GLU A 45 -74.01 106.57 63.52
C GLU A 45 -73.43 107.64 62.59
N THR A 46 -73.44 107.40 61.28
CA THR A 46 -73.00 108.39 60.28
C THR A 46 -73.93 109.59 60.23
N MET A 47 -75.25 109.40 60.24
CA MET A 47 -76.22 110.51 60.34
C MET A 47 -76.07 111.30 61.64
N ARG A 48 -75.83 110.61 62.77
CA ARG A 48 -75.60 111.27 64.07
C ARG A 48 -74.33 112.13 64.02
N ALA A 49 -73.24 111.61 63.47
CA ALA A 49 -71.98 112.33 63.32
C ALA A 49 -72.10 113.56 62.41
N VAL A 50 -72.86 113.45 61.30
CA VAL A 50 -73.11 114.57 60.38
C VAL A 50 -73.99 115.65 61.01
N LEU A 51 -75.05 115.27 61.73
CA LEU A 51 -75.92 116.23 62.42
C LEU A 51 -75.15 117.00 63.51
N THR A 52 -74.22 116.34 64.21
CA THR A 52 -73.34 117.02 65.18
C THR A 52 -72.33 117.95 64.51
N GLU A 53 -71.76 117.56 63.36
CA GLU A 53 -70.82 118.40 62.60
C GLU A 53 -71.53 119.63 62.00
N LEU A 54 -72.73 119.45 61.43
CA LEU A 54 -73.53 120.56 60.88
C LEU A 54 -73.93 121.57 61.95
N GLY A 55 -74.20 121.12 63.18
CA GLY A 55 -74.58 121.98 64.30
C GLY A 55 -73.42 122.74 64.95
N THR A 56 -72.18 122.26 64.80
CA THR A 56 -71.00 122.82 65.49
C THR A 56 -70.07 123.59 64.54
N SER A 57 -69.84 123.10 63.33
CA SER A 57 -68.91 123.70 62.36
C SER A 57 -69.55 124.05 61.02
N HIS A 58 -70.85 123.76 60.83
CA HIS A 58 -71.57 123.94 59.56
C HIS A 58 -70.90 123.28 58.34
N THR A 59 -70.11 122.22 58.56
CA THR A 59 -69.42 121.43 57.52
C THR A 59 -69.93 119.99 57.48
N PHE A 60 -69.53 119.22 56.46
CA PHE A 60 -69.95 117.83 56.25
C PHE A 60 -68.77 116.89 55.94
N THR A 61 -67.59 117.17 56.48
CA THR A 61 -66.34 116.44 56.22
C THR A 61 -66.38 114.99 56.69
N CYS A 62 -67.07 114.70 57.80
CA CYS A 62 -67.26 113.34 58.32
C CYS A 62 -68.00 112.46 57.30
N LEU A 63 -69.01 112.99 56.61
CA LEU A 63 -69.70 112.27 55.53
C LEU A 63 -68.76 112.04 54.35
N THR A 64 -67.94 113.03 53.98
CA THR A 64 -67.01 112.89 52.85
C THR A 64 -65.93 111.82 53.10
N GLU A 65 -65.42 111.73 54.33
CA GLU A 65 -64.43 110.72 54.73
C GLU A 65 -65.04 109.32 54.79
N VAL A 66 -66.26 109.20 55.35
CA VAL A 66 -67.01 107.93 55.34
C VAL A 66 -67.32 107.49 53.91
N MET A 67 -67.77 108.40 53.05
CA MET A 67 -68.00 108.09 51.63
C MET A 67 -66.72 107.70 50.90
N TYR A 68 -65.60 108.36 51.17
CA TYR A 68 -64.29 108.02 50.62
C TYR A 68 -63.85 106.61 51.06
N ASN A 69 -63.94 106.29 52.35
CA ASN A 69 -63.59 104.97 52.88
C ASN A 69 -64.51 103.87 52.32
N VAL A 70 -65.82 104.10 52.22
CA VAL A 70 -66.76 103.15 51.59
C VAL A 70 -66.44 102.94 50.11
N THR A 71 -66.07 104.00 49.39
CA THR A 71 -65.71 103.92 47.97
C THR A 71 -64.38 103.19 47.77
N ARG A 72 -63.38 103.44 48.64
CA ARG A 72 -62.11 102.72 48.66
C ARG A 72 -62.31 101.24 48.94
N MET A 73 -63.05 100.90 50.01
CA MET A 73 -63.32 99.49 50.36
C MET A 73 -64.07 98.74 49.26
N LYS A 74 -65.02 99.40 48.58
CA LYS A 74 -65.69 98.80 47.41
C LYS A 74 -64.71 98.53 46.27
N LYS A 75 -63.79 99.46 46.00
CA LYS A 75 -62.77 99.29 44.97
C LYS A 75 -61.79 98.17 45.32
N ASP A 76 -61.33 98.09 46.57
CA ASP A 76 -60.48 97.01 47.05
C ASP A 76 -61.19 95.65 46.94
N GLU A 77 -62.50 95.58 47.26
CA GLU A 77 -63.32 94.38 47.10
C GLU A 77 -63.48 93.99 45.61
N GLU A 78 -63.72 94.96 44.73
CA GLU A 78 -63.77 94.76 43.27
C GLU A 78 -62.44 94.24 42.71
N ASP A 79 -61.32 94.82 43.13
CA ASP A 79 -59.97 94.39 42.72
C ASP A 79 -59.65 92.97 43.23
N LEU A 80 -60.05 92.64 44.48
CA LEU A 80 -59.87 91.30 45.05
C LEU A 80 -60.73 90.25 44.32
N ILE A 81 -61.95 90.62 43.92
CA ILE A 81 -62.82 89.77 43.10
C ILE A 81 -62.20 89.55 41.73
N LEU A 82 -61.67 90.59 41.08
CA LEU A 82 -61.05 90.50 39.77
C LEU A 82 -59.80 89.60 39.80
N GLU A 83 -58.94 89.75 40.81
CA GLU A 83 -57.77 88.89 41.02
C GLU A 83 -58.19 87.43 41.32
N GLY A 84 -59.24 87.25 42.13
CA GLY A 84 -59.82 85.94 42.43
C GLY A 84 -60.34 85.22 41.18
N VAL A 85 -61.03 85.95 40.29
CA VAL A 85 -61.49 85.44 38.99
C VAL A 85 -60.29 85.09 38.10
N GLY A 86 -59.26 85.95 38.05
CA GLY A 86 -58.03 85.69 37.28
C GLY A 86 -57.32 84.40 37.73
N LYS A 87 -57.12 84.24 39.04
CA LYS A 87 -56.54 83.01 39.62
C LYS A 87 -57.41 81.79 39.37
N ALA A 88 -58.73 81.92 39.42
CA ALA A 88 -59.63 80.80 39.11
C ALA A 88 -59.45 80.33 37.66
N VAL A 89 -59.35 81.26 36.69
CA VAL A 89 -59.08 80.93 35.28
C VAL A 89 -57.74 80.24 35.13
N GLU A 90 -56.67 80.79 35.71
CA GLU A 90 -55.33 80.18 35.65
C GLU A 90 -55.30 78.77 36.27
N LEU A 91 -55.98 78.59 37.40
CA LEU A 91 -56.07 77.30 38.09
C LEU A 91 -56.85 76.29 37.25
N THR A 92 -57.92 76.70 36.55
CA THR A 92 -58.62 75.82 35.60
C THR A 92 -57.75 75.44 34.41
N TYR A 93 -56.98 76.39 33.85
CA TYR A 93 -56.03 76.11 32.78
C TYR A 93 -54.94 75.12 33.21
N LEU A 94 -54.30 75.35 34.36
CA LEU A 94 -53.28 74.47 34.92
C LEU A 94 -53.83 73.07 35.23
N LYS A 95 -55.05 72.96 35.78
CA LYS A 95 -55.72 71.67 36.00
C LYS A 95 -55.96 70.93 34.68
N ASN A 96 -56.44 71.62 33.65
CA ASN A 96 -56.68 71.03 32.34
C ASN A 96 -55.36 70.57 31.69
N ARG A 97 -54.30 71.39 31.77
CA ARG A 97 -52.98 71.04 31.26
C ARG A 97 -52.40 69.83 31.99
N LEU A 98 -52.51 69.79 33.31
CA LEU A 98 -52.07 68.64 34.11
C LEU A 98 -52.84 67.36 33.73
N ARG A 99 -54.15 67.46 33.54
CA ARG A 99 -54.98 66.34 33.11
C ARG A 99 -54.59 65.84 31.72
N GLN A 100 -54.34 66.75 30.78
CA GLN A 100 -53.90 66.41 29.43
C GLN A 100 -52.54 65.69 29.44
N GLU A 101 -51.58 66.21 30.21
CA GLU A 101 -50.27 65.59 30.42
C GLU A 101 -50.35 64.21 31.10
N GLN A 102 -51.32 64.00 32.00
CA GLN A 102 -51.57 62.68 32.59
C GLN A 102 -52.11 61.70 31.56
N ILE A 103 -53.05 62.11 30.71
CA ILE A 103 -53.61 61.29 29.64
C ILE A 103 -52.54 60.94 28.61
N GLN A 104 -51.74 61.93 28.17
CA GLN A 104 -50.64 61.69 27.23
C GLN A 104 -49.62 60.71 27.79
N ARG A 105 -49.18 60.89 29.04
CA ARG A 105 -48.26 59.95 29.69
C ARG A 105 -48.84 58.54 29.81
N ALA A 106 -50.14 58.41 30.13
CA ALA A 106 -50.78 57.10 30.19
C ALA A 106 -50.81 56.41 28.81
N ASN A 107 -51.10 57.17 27.75
CA ASN A 107 -51.06 56.64 26.37
C ASN A 107 -49.65 56.24 25.96
N ASP A 108 -48.64 57.05 26.26
CA ASP A 108 -47.23 56.75 25.97
C ASP A 108 -46.76 55.49 26.70
N ILE A 109 -47.19 55.29 27.95
CA ILE A 109 -46.92 54.06 28.71
C ILE A 109 -47.57 52.87 27.99
N GLY A 110 -48.84 52.98 27.59
CA GLY A 110 -49.52 51.90 26.87
C GLY A 110 -48.84 51.52 25.55
N ILE A 111 -48.44 52.51 24.75
CA ILE A 111 -47.71 52.28 23.48
C ILE A 111 -46.37 51.59 23.74
N ARG A 112 -45.64 52.02 24.78
CA ARG A 112 -44.36 51.41 25.15
C ARG A 112 -44.54 50.00 25.68
N GLU A 113 -45.57 49.73 26.46
CA GLU A 113 -45.91 48.39 26.94
C GLU A 113 -46.23 47.44 25.78
N GLU A 114 -47.01 47.89 24.79
CA GLU A 114 -47.30 47.12 23.58
C GLU A 114 -46.03 46.84 22.76
N LEU A 115 -45.15 47.84 22.62
CA LEU A 115 -43.86 47.65 21.95
C LEU A 115 -42.97 46.65 22.69
N ILE A 116 -42.92 46.71 24.02
CA ILE A 116 -42.18 45.75 24.85
C ILE A 116 -42.74 44.33 24.65
N ALA A 117 -44.06 44.17 24.58
CA ALA A 117 -44.68 42.87 24.31
C ALA A 117 -44.27 42.33 22.93
N LYS A 118 -44.39 43.15 21.88
CA LYS A 118 -43.97 42.78 20.50
C LYS A 118 -42.49 42.39 20.44
N LEU A 119 -41.60 43.19 21.03
CA LEU A 119 -40.17 42.91 21.04
C LEU A 119 -39.84 41.62 21.83
N LYS A 120 -40.58 41.30 22.88
CA LYS A 120 -40.43 40.03 23.60
C LYS A 120 -40.83 38.84 22.73
N ASP A 121 -41.97 38.94 22.06
CA ASP A 121 -42.45 37.89 21.15
C ASP A 121 -41.48 37.68 19.98
N ASP A 122 -40.97 38.77 19.40
CA ASP A 122 -39.96 38.73 18.34
C ASP A 122 -38.66 38.07 18.82
N LEU A 123 -38.15 38.46 19.99
CA LEU A 123 -36.96 37.87 20.58
C LEU A 123 -37.14 36.36 20.84
N GLN A 124 -38.29 35.98 21.38
CA GLN A 124 -38.58 34.59 21.66
C GLN A 124 -38.74 33.76 20.38
N ASN A 125 -39.37 34.33 19.34
CA ASN A 125 -39.46 33.69 18.02
C ASN A 125 -38.06 33.52 17.40
N GLN A 126 -37.22 34.55 17.41
CA GLN A 126 -35.84 34.48 16.93
C GLN A 126 -35.01 33.43 17.69
N PHE A 127 -35.19 33.34 19.01
CA PHE A 127 -34.53 32.31 19.81
C PHE A 127 -34.90 30.90 19.35
N PHE A 128 -36.20 30.64 19.15
CA PHE A 128 -36.66 29.33 18.68
C PHE A 128 -36.22 29.01 17.25
N GLN A 129 -36.23 30.00 16.35
CA GLN A 129 -35.73 29.83 14.98
C GLN A 129 -34.23 29.47 14.99
N ASN A 130 -33.41 30.24 15.72
CA ASN A 130 -31.97 29.96 15.84
C ASN A 130 -31.70 28.58 16.46
N GLN A 131 -32.47 28.18 17.46
CA GLN A 131 -32.33 26.84 18.05
C GLN A 131 -32.66 25.74 17.03
N MET A 132 -33.75 25.89 16.28
CA MET A 132 -34.14 24.93 15.24
C MET A 132 -33.11 24.86 14.11
N GLU A 133 -32.60 26.00 13.66
CA GLU A 133 -31.54 26.08 12.66
C GLU A 133 -30.25 25.39 13.15
N GLN A 134 -29.85 25.62 14.40
CA GLN A 134 -28.68 24.97 14.98
C GLN A 134 -28.86 23.45 15.04
N GLU A 135 -30.02 22.97 15.48
CA GLU A 135 -30.31 21.53 15.50
C GLU A 135 -30.30 20.93 14.10
N PHE A 136 -30.85 21.63 13.12
CA PHE A 136 -30.85 21.19 11.72
C PHE A 136 -29.42 21.07 11.18
N VAL A 137 -28.59 22.11 11.36
CA VAL A 137 -27.19 22.10 10.93
C VAL A 137 -26.43 20.97 11.60
N ASN A 138 -26.57 20.79 12.91
CA ASN A 138 -25.90 19.71 13.64
C ASN A 138 -26.30 18.31 13.10
N ARG A 139 -27.61 18.07 12.87
CA ARG A 139 -28.09 16.79 12.32
C ARG A 139 -27.61 16.58 10.89
N TRP A 140 -27.61 17.63 10.07
CA TRP A 140 -27.11 17.59 8.70
C TRP A 140 -25.61 17.29 8.66
N GLU A 141 -24.81 17.95 9.50
CA GLU A 141 -23.37 17.71 9.60
C GLU A 141 -23.07 16.29 10.09
N SER A 142 -23.75 15.80 11.13
CA SER A 142 -23.60 14.42 11.60
C SER A 142 -23.93 13.41 10.50
N ALA A 143 -25.07 13.56 9.82
CA ALA A 143 -25.46 12.65 8.73
C ALA A 143 -24.44 12.69 7.58
N ARG A 144 -23.89 13.86 7.25
CA ARG A 144 -22.85 14.01 6.22
C ARG A 144 -21.55 13.33 6.64
N CYS A 145 -21.15 13.47 7.90
CA CYS A 145 -19.99 12.80 8.46
C CYS A 145 -20.16 11.28 8.43
N GLU A 146 -21.29 10.76 8.92
CA GLU A 146 -21.63 9.32 8.90
C GLU A 146 -21.65 8.74 7.48
N GLN A 147 -22.26 9.45 6.52
CA GLN A 147 -22.25 9.02 5.13
C GLN A 147 -20.83 8.98 4.56
N ASN A 148 -20.00 9.99 4.87
CA ASN A 148 -18.64 10.03 4.37
C ASN A 148 -17.76 8.95 5.02
N THR A 149 -17.91 8.68 6.32
CA THR A 149 -17.20 7.58 6.99
C THR A 149 -17.59 6.24 6.40
N GLU A 150 -18.88 5.98 6.21
CA GLU A 150 -19.36 4.72 5.60
C GLU A 150 -18.85 4.54 4.15
N ARG A 151 -18.79 5.63 3.38
CA ARG A 151 -18.21 5.59 2.02
C ARG A 151 -16.73 5.25 2.07
N LEU A 152 -15.99 5.89 2.97
CA LEU A 152 -14.57 5.61 3.15
C LEU A 152 -14.34 4.17 3.61
N ASP A 153 -15.09 3.69 4.58
CA ASP A 153 -14.98 2.32 5.11
C ASP A 153 -15.26 1.27 4.03
N LYS A 154 -16.26 1.49 3.16
CA LYS A 154 -16.50 0.62 1.99
C LYS A 154 -15.31 0.60 1.03
N THR A 155 -14.76 1.77 0.70
CA THR A 155 -13.59 1.85 -0.19
C THR A 155 -12.36 1.20 0.42
N VAL A 156 -12.10 1.43 1.70
CA VAL A 156 -10.96 0.85 2.43
C VAL A 156 -11.12 -0.66 2.54
N SER A 157 -12.32 -1.16 2.83
CA SER A 157 -12.58 -2.60 2.92
C SER A 157 -12.40 -3.28 1.57
N GLY A 158 -12.93 -2.69 0.49
CA GLY A 158 -12.73 -3.22 -0.87
C GLY A 158 -11.26 -3.22 -1.31
N LEU A 159 -10.48 -2.19 -0.94
CA LEU A 159 -9.04 -2.16 -1.22
C LEU A 159 -8.28 -3.22 -0.41
N LYS A 160 -8.64 -3.45 0.86
CA LYS A 160 -8.04 -4.52 1.68
C LYS A 160 -8.32 -5.91 1.11
N GLU A 161 -9.56 -6.17 0.69
CA GLU A 161 -9.91 -7.44 0.04
C GLU A 161 -9.10 -7.67 -1.24
N GLN A 162 -8.88 -6.62 -2.04
CA GLN A 162 -8.01 -6.70 -3.22
C GLN A 162 -6.54 -6.94 -2.85
N GLU A 163 -6.04 -6.26 -1.81
CA GLU A 163 -4.68 -6.46 -1.31
C GLU A 163 -4.47 -7.90 -0.85
N ASP A 164 -5.41 -8.45 -0.09
CA ASP A 164 -5.34 -9.83 0.42
C ASP A 164 -5.41 -10.86 -0.72
N LEU A 165 -6.26 -10.62 -1.73
CA LEU A 165 -6.33 -11.45 -2.93
C LEU A 165 -5.00 -11.42 -3.70
N LEU A 166 -4.40 -10.24 -3.88
CA LEU A 166 -3.12 -10.10 -4.58
C LEU A 166 -1.98 -10.76 -3.82
N LYS A 167 -1.94 -10.64 -2.49
CA LYS A 167 -0.98 -11.35 -1.64
C LYS A 167 -1.13 -12.86 -1.79
N HIS A 168 -2.37 -13.37 -1.72
CA HIS A 168 -2.64 -14.78 -1.90
C HIS A 168 -2.18 -15.29 -3.27
N ASN A 169 -2.52 -14.56 -4.35
CA ASN A 169 -2.07 -14.92 -5.70
C ASN A 169 -0.55 -14.92 -5.80
N THR A 170 0.13 -13.91 -5.25
CA THR A 170 1.59 -13.82 -5.25
C THR A 170 2.22 -15.01 -4.50
N ASP A 171 1.69 -15.39 -3.35
CA ASP A 171 2.16 -16.57 -2.59
C ASP A 171 1.98 -17.87 -3.38
N THR A 172 0.84 -18.02 -4.07
CA THR A 172 0.61 -19.19 -4.92
C THR A 172 1.56 -19.23 -6.12
N GLU A 173 1.80 -18.09 -6.78
CA GLU A 173 2.75 -17.99 -7.89
C GLU A 173 4.18 -18.30 -7.44
N MET A 174 4.61 -17.75 -6.29
CA MET A 174 5.93 -18.07 -5.72
C MET A 174 6.08 -19.56 -5.42
N ARG A 175 5.04 -20.22 -4.89
CA ARG A 175 5.06 -21.66 -4.64
C ARG A 175 5.17 -22.46 -5.94
N VAL A 176 4.33 -22.17 -6.92
CA VAL A 176 4.35 -22.85 -8.23
C VAL A 176 5.69 -22.62 -8.94
N HIS A 177 6.24 -21.42 -8.84
CA HIS A 177 7.55 -21.09 -9.40
C HIS A 177 8.67 -21.92 -8.75
N SER A 178 8.69 -21.99 -7.41
CA SER A 178 9.63 -22.83 -6.66
C SER A 178 9.51 -24.31 -7.07
N ASP A 179 8.28 -24.83 -7.17
CA ASP A 179 8.03 -26.22 -7.59
C ASP A 179 8.53 -26.47 -9.04
N THR A 180 8.32 -25.49 -9.92
CA THR A 180 8.79 -25.55 -11.31
C THR A 180 10.31 -25.55 -11.38
N ILE A 181 10.99 -24.68 -10.63
CA ILE A 181 12.46 -24.65 -10.52
C ILE A 181 12.97 -25.99 -10.00
N ASN A 182 12.36 -26.52 -8.94
CA ASN A 182 12.76 -27.80 -8.36
C ASN A 182 12.59 -28.96 -9.35
N PHE A 183 11.49 -28.98 -10.10
CA PHE A 183 11.27 -29.97 -11.15
C PHE A 183 12.32 -29.89 -12.25
N LEU A 184 12.58 -28.68 -12.79
CA LEU A 184 13.58 -28.46 -13.83
C LEU A 184 14.99 -28.82 -13.35
N SER A 185 15.34 -28.44 -12.12
CA SER A 185 16.65 -28.75 -11.53
C SER A 185 16.87 -30.26 -11.41
N LYS A 186 15.85 -31.02 -10.98
CA LYS A 186 15.91 -32.49 -10.94
C LYS A 186 16.02 -33.11 -12.33
N ALA A 187 15.35 -32.53 -13.33
CA ALA A 187 15.46 -33.00 -14.71
C ALA A 187 16.86 -32.78 -15.28
N ILE A 188 17.45 -31.60 -15.03
CA ILE A 188 18.83 -31.28 -15.40
C ILE A 188 19.80 -32.27 -14.72
N GLU A 189 19.69 -32.44 -13.40
CA GLU A 189 20.56 -33.36 -12.64
C GLU A 189 20.47 -34.80 -13.18
N LYS A 190 19.28 -35.25 -13.58
CA LYS A 190 19.10 -36.57 -14.19
C LYS A 190 19.86 -36.69 -15.52
N ILE A 191 19.73 -35.69 -16.39
CA ILE A 191 20.39 -35.67 -17.69
C ILE A 191 21.91 -35.60 -17.51
N GLU A 192 22.41 -34.78 -16.58
CA GLU A 192 23.84 -34.68 -16.25
C GLU A 192 24.41 -36.01 -15.75
N LYS A 193 23.66 -36.74 -14.89
CA LYS A 193 24.05 -38.09 -14.45
C LYS A 193 24.08 -39.09 -15.60
N GLU A 194 23.08 -39.05 -16.48
CA GLU A 194 23.05 -39.91 -17.68
C GLU A 194 24.25 -39.59 -18.59
N GLN A 195 24.53 -38.32 -18.84
CA GLN A 195 25.70 -37.87 -19.61
C GLN A 195 27.01 -38.36 -18.99
N GLN A 196 27.19 -38.19 -17.68
CA GLN A 196 28.38 -38.67 -16.98
C GLN A 196 28.52 -40.19 -17.10
N SER A 197 27.41 -40.93 -17.00
CA SER A 197 27.44 -42.39 -17.15
C SER A 197 27.87 -42.82 -18.56
N TRP A 198 27.43 -42.10 -19.60
CA TRP A 198 27.82 -42.36 -20.98
C TRP A 198 29.27 -41.99 -21.25
N MET A 199 29.74 -40.89 -20.68
CA MET A 199 31.14 -40.47 -20.78
C MET A 199 32.07 -41.52 -20.13
N ASN A 200 31.75 -41.97 -18.92
CA ASN A 200 32.51 -43.02 -18.23
C ASN A 200 32.52 -44.34 -19.03
N LYS A 201 31.40 -44.72 -19.65
CA LYS A 201 31.34 -45.90 -20.51
C LYS A 201 32.21 -45.75 -21.74
N TYR A 202 32.12 -44.60 -22.41
CA TYR A 202 32.93 -44.32 -23.59
C TYR A 202 34.43 -44.37 -23.26
N ASP A 203 34.86 -43.72 -22.17
CA ASP A 203 36.25 -43.73 -21.75
C ASP A 203 36.72 -45.17 -21.43
N SER A 204 35.92 -45.96 -20.71
CA SER A 204 36.23 -47.38 -20.44
C SER A 204 36.34 -48.22 -21.71
N GLU A 205 35.41 -48.05 -22.65
CA GLU A 205 35.44 -48.76 -23.94
C GLU A 205 36.65 -48.31 -24.79
N MET A 206 37.02 -47.03 -24.76
CA MET A 206 38.21 -46.52 -25.46
C MET A 206 39.49 -47.12 -24.86
N ASP A 207 39.61 -47.15 -23.53
CA ASP A 207 40.74 -47.75 -22.82
C ASP A 207 40.86 -49.25 -23.15
N GLU A 208 39.74 -49.99 -23.11
CA GLU A 208 39.69 -51.41 -23.50
C GLU A 208 40.16 -51.61 -24.95
N ARG A 209 39.67 -50.79 -25.88
CA ARG A 209 40.08 -50.88 -27.29
C ARG A 209 41.53 -50.47 -27.51
N GLU A 210 42.05 -49.51 -26.77
CA GLU A 210 43.46 -49.15 -26.83
C GLU A 210 44.35 -50.30 -26.34
N VAL A 211 43.95 -50.95 -25.25
CA VAL A 211 44.63 -52.16 -24.74
C VAL A 211 44.58 -53.27 -25.79
N GLU A 212 43.42 -53.60 -26.35
CA GLU A 212 43.28 -54.61 -27.40
C GLU A 212 44.14 -54.29 -28.63
N LEU A 213 44.14 -53.03 -29.09
CA LEU A 213 44.97 -52.58 -30.20
C LEU A 213 46.47 -52.74 -29.88
N SER A 214 46.88 -52.44 -28.65
CA SER A 214 48.27 -52.62 -28.22
C SER A 214 48.68 -54.10 -28.26
N LEU A 215 47.82 -54.99 -27.77
CA LEU A 215 48.05 -56.44 -27.76
C LEU A 215 48.12 -56.99 -29.19
N LEU A 216 47.21 -56.57 -30.07
CA LEU A 216 47.23 -56.98 -31.48
C LEU A 216 48.47 -56.45 -32.21
N LYS A 217 48.91 -55.23 -31.92
CA LYS A 217 50.17 -54.68 -32.46
C LYS A 217 51.37 -55.48 -31.99
N ASN A 218 51.43 -55.84 -30.71
CA ASN A 218 52.51 -56.66 -30.15
C ASN A 218 52.53 -58.05 -30.78
N LYS A 219 51.38 -58.73 -30.83
CA LYS A 219 51.26 -60.04 -31.47
C LYS A 219 51.65 -60.00 -32.94
N LYS A 220 51.20 -58.98 -33.69
CA LYS A 220 51.61 -58.78 -35.09
C LYS A 220 53.12 -58.60 -35.21
N ALA A 221 53.75 -57.87 -34.29
CA ALA A 221 55.20 -57.69 -34.28
C ALA A 221 55.96 -58.98 -33.94
N GLU A 222 55.41 -59.81 -33.05
CA GLU A 222 55.93 -61.16 -32.75
C GLU A 222 55.81 -62.08 -33.96
N ASP A 223 54.63 -62.17 -34.58
CA ASP A 223 54.40 -62.97 -35.79
C ASP A 223 55.36 -62.58 -36.93
N TYR A 224 55.66 -61.28 -37.11
CA TYR A 224 56.64 -60.82 -38.09
C TYR A 224 58.07 -61.25 -37.77
N LYS A 225 58.47 -61.25 -36.49
CA LYS A 225 59.79 -61.74 -36.08
C LYS A 225 59.91 -63.23 -36.32
N GLU A 226 58.89 -64.01 -35.96
CA GLU A 226 58.86 -65.45 -36.23
C GLU A 226 58.95 -65.75 -37.73
N LEU A 227 58.26 -64.96 -38.56
CA LEU A 227 58.33 -65.09 -40.02
C LEU A 227 59.72 -64.73 -40.56
N GLU A 228 60.35 -63.68 -40.03
CA GLU A 228 61.72 -63.28 -40.39
C GLU A 228 62.73 -64.38 -40.02
N ASP A 229 62.63 -64.92 -38.80
CA ASP A 229 63.47 -66.03 -38.33
C ASP A 229 63.28 -67.28 -39.20
N LEU A 230 62.03 -67.64 -39.53
CA LEU A 230 61.74 -68.79 -40.40
C LEU A 230 62.25 -68.57 -41.83
N ALA A 231 62.14 -67.34 -42.36
CA ALA A 231 62.68 -67.00 -43.66
C ALA A 231 64.21 -67.12 -43.69
N LEU A 232 64.90 -66.72 -42.62
CA LEU A 232 66.35 -66.90 -42.47
C LEU A 232 66.72 -68.39 -42.43
N VAL A 233 66.01 -69.20 -41.64
CA VAL A 233 66.23 -70.66 -41.59
C VAL A 233 65.96 -71.32 -42.95
N PHE A 234 64.89 -70.93 -43.63
CA PHE A 234 64.58 -71.44 -44.96
C PHE A 234 65.68 -71.09 -45.96
N HIS A 235 66.15 -69.83 -45.97
CA HIS A 235 67.25 -69.41 -46.81
C HIS A 235 68.54 -70.18 -46.50
N HIS A 236 68.85 -70.41 -45.23
CA HIS A 236 70.01 -71.21 -44.82
C HIS A 236 69.90 -72.66 -45.32
N HIS A 237 68.76 -73.33 -45.11
CA HIS A 237 68.56 -74.68 -45.62
C HIS A 237 68.58 -74.74 -47.15
N GLN A 238 68.04 -73.73 -47.84
CA GLN A 238 68.10 -73.64 -49.29
C GLN A 238 69.56 -73.57 -49.77
N THR A 239 70.39 -72.74 -49.12
CA THR A 239 71.83 -72.70 -49.43
C THR A 239 72.53 -74.03 -49.16
N GLU A 240 72.21 -74.75 -48.08
CA GLU A 240 72.77 -76.08 -47.81
C GLU A 240 72.35 -77.12 -48.86
N ILE A 241 71.10 -77.06 -49.33
CA ILE A 241 70.60 -77.94 -50.39
C ILE A 241 71.32 -77.64 -51.71
N ASP A 242 71.44 -76.37 -52.07
CA ASP A 242 72.11 -75.94 -53.30
C ASP A 242 73.59 -76.36 -53.27
N ASP A 243 74.30 -76.12 -52.16
CA ASP A 243 75.68 -76.60 -51.94
C ASP A 243 75.80 -78.13 -52.06
N TYR A 244 74.83 -78.89 -51.51
CA TYR A 244 74.81 -80.35 -51.63
C TYR A 244 74.56 -80.80 -53.08
N LEU A 245 73.66 -80.14 -53.79
CA LEU A 245 73.37 -80.42 -55.20
C LEU A 245 74.61 -80.17 -56.07
N ASP A 246 75.33 -79.07 -55.85
CA ASP A 246 76.59 -78.75 -56.52
C ASP A 246 77.66 -79.83 -56.26
N VAL A 247 77.87 -80.21 -54.99
CA VAL A 247 78.83 -81.29 -54.63
C VAL A 247 78.42 -82.62 -55.26
N LYS A 248 77.12 -82.93 -55.28
CA LYS A 248 76.59 -84.15 -55.89
C LYS A 248 76.78 -84.16 -57.39
N GLU A 249 76.55 -83.04 -58.07
CA GLU A 249 76.77 -82.89 -59.51
C GLU A 249 78.26 -83.07 -59.85
N VAL A 250 79.16 -82.38 -59.14
CA VAL A 250 80.61 -82.55 -59.30
C VAL A 250 81.00 -84.02 -59.10
N LYS A 251 80.48 -84.67 -58.05
CA LYS A 251 80.73 -86.09 -57.79
C LYS A 251 80.21 -87.00 -58.91
N GLN A 252 79.02 -86.74 -59.44
CA GLN A 252 78.50 -87.47 -60.60
C GLN A 252 79.35 -87.27 -61.86
N GLN A 253 79.81 -86.04 -62.13
CA GLN A 253 80.71 -85.73 -63.24
C GLN A 253 82.06 -86.46 -63.09
N THR A 254 82.66 -86.45 -61.89
CA THR A 254 83.91 -87.19 -61.63
C THR A 254 83.74 -88.70 -61.81
N LEU A 255 82.65 -89.28 -61.30
CA LEU A 255 82.37 -90.71 -61.45
C LEU A 255 82.06 -91.08 -62.90
N ALA A 256 81.35 -90.23 -63.65
CA ALA A 256 81.16 -90.39 -65.08
C ALA A 256 82.51 -90.34 -65.84
N HIS A 257 83.41 -89.45 -65.43
CA HIS A 257 84.76 -89.37 -65.99
C HIS A 257 85.60 -90.62 -65.66
N GLU A 258 85.63 -91.06 -64.40
CA GLU A 258 86.33 -92.27 -63.96
C GLU A 258 85.80 -93.54 -64.64
N THR A 259 84.48 -93.67 -64.79
CA THR A 259 83.88 -94.81 -65.50
C THR A 259 84.24 -94.81 -66.99
N LEU A 260 84.33 -93.64 -67.63
CA LEU A 260 84.83 -93.50 -69.00
C LEU A 260 86.32 -93.86 -69.11
N LEU A 261 87.15 -93.38 -68.18
CA LEU A 261 88.58 -93.73 -68.10
C LEU A 261 88.76 -95.24 -67.87
N ASN A 262 88.00 -95.84 -66.97
CA ASN A 262 88.03 -97.29 -66.73
C ASN A 262 87.59 -98.08 -67.96
N ARG A 263 86.54 -97.63 -68.66
CA ARG A 263 86.07 -98.27 -69.90
C ARG A 263 87.13 -98.18 -71.01
N SER A 264 87.75 -97.03 -71.19
CA SER A 264 88.85 -96.86 -72.17
C SER A 264 90.09 -97.68 -71.76
N ALA A 265 90.44 -97.72 -70.48
CA ALA A 265 91.51 -98.57 -69.97
C ALA A 265 91.22 -100.05 -70.21
N LEU A 266 89.99 -100.53 -70.00
CA LEU A 266 89.56 -101.90 -70.31
C LEU A 266 89.68 -102.19 -71.81
N LEU A 267 89.25 -101.28 -72.68
CA LEU A 267 89.41 -101.43 -74.13
C LEU A 267 90.89 -101.51 -74.54
N ILE A 268 91.76 -100.69 -73.95
CA ILE A 268 93.21 -100.75 -74.17
C ILE A 268 93.79 -102.07 -73.65
N GLN A 269 93.37 -102.51 -72.45
CA GLN A 269 93.81 -103.78 -71.87
C GLN A 269 93.36 -104.97 -72.73
N ASP A 270 92.13 -104.96 -73.23
CA ASP A 270 91.61 -106.03 -74.07
C ASP A 270 92.23 -106.00 -75.47
N TRP A 271 92.46 -104.82 -76.04
CA TRP A 271 93.29 -104.67 -77.24
C TRP A 271 94.71 -105.20 -77.03
N TRP A 272 95.34 -104.89 -75.88
CA TRP A 272 96.67 -105.39 -75.55
C TRP A 272 96.70 -106.90 -75.32
N LYS A 273 95.71 -107.47 -74.60
CA LYS A 273 95.55 -108.92 -74.45
C LYS A 273 95.36 -109.60 -75.80
N TYR A 274 94.54 -109.03 -76.68
CA TYR A 274 94.31 -109.54 -78.03
C TYR A 274 95.58 -109.46 -78.89
N THR A 275 96.35 -108.38 -78.75
CA THR A 275 97.65 -108.19 -79.42
C THR A 275 98.71 -109.14 -78.88
N MET A 276 98.79 -109.34 -77.56
CA MET A 276 99.64 -110.33 -76.87
C MET A 276 99.33 -111.74 -77.35
N TYR A 277 98.05 -112.09 -77.48
CA TYR A 277 97.58 -113.38 -78.00
C TYR A 277 97.98 -113.56 -79.48
N ARG A 278 97.73 -112.58 -80.35
CA ARG A 278 98.05 -112.67 -81.79
C ARG A 278 99.56 -112.64 -82.08
N LYS A 279 100.35 -111.89 -81.32
CA LYS A 279 101.81 -111.80 -81.48
C LYS A 279 102.58 -112.87 -80.68
N LYS A 280 101.89 -113.77 -79.96
CA LYS A 280 102.48 -114.89 -79.18
C LYS A 280 103.57 -114.42 -78.19
N LEU A 281 103.29 -113.31 -77.50
CA LEU A 281 104.18 -112.72 -76.51
C LEU A 281 103.67 -113.04 -75.10
N GLY A 282 104.59 -113.22 -74.15
CA GLY A 282 104.26 -113.58 -72.76
C GLY A 282 103.74 -115.02 -72.60
N PRO A 283 102.78 -115.29 -71.68
CA PRO A 283 102.38 -116.64 -71.27
C PRO A 283 101.70 -117.52 -72.35
N TYR A 284 101.52 -117.00 -73.58
CA TYR A 284 100.91 -117.72 -74.71
C TYR A 284 101.94 -118.32 -75.70
N LYS A 285 103.22 -118.46 -75.29
CA LYS A 285 104.29 -119.10 -76.06
C LYS A 285 104.33 -120.63 -75.78
N PRO A 286 104.30 -121.52 -76.80
CA PRO A 286 104.25 -122.98 -76.55
C PRO A 286 105.63 -123.54 -76.17
N GLN A 287 105.74 -124.20 -75.01
CA GLN A 287 106.97 -124.88 -74.55
C GLN A 287 106.81 -126.41 -74.44
N LYS A 288 107.84 -127.11 -74.93
CA LYS A 288 108.05 -128.57 -74.90
C LYS A 288 108.63 -129.03 -73.55
N LYS A 289 108.40 -130.32 -73.26
CA LYS A 289 108.72 -131.09 -72.04
C LYS A 289 110.21 -131.16 -71.69
N ASP A 290 110.55 -131.11 -70.39
CA ASP A 290 111.44 -132.06 -69.70
C ASP A 290 111.43 -131.94 -68.15
N LYS A 291 111.92 -132.99 -67.48
CA LYS A 291 111.64 -133.46 -66.11
C LYS A 291 112.62 -132.99 -65.00
N LYS A 292 112.02 -132.79 -63.80
CA LYS A 292 112.40 -133.16 -62.41
C LYS A 292 113.83 -132.96 -61.83
N GLY A 293 113.82 -132.31 -60.67
CA GLY A 293 114.65 -132.52 -59.47
C GLY A 293 114.48 -131.32 -58.52
N ASP A 294 114.71 -131.33 -57.21
CA ASP A 294 114.49 -132.22 -56.06
C ASP A 294 114.65 -131.28 -54.82
N LYS A 295 114.02 -131.62 -53.69
CA LYS A 295 114.21 -131.15 -52.29
C LYS A 295 114.76 -129.74 -51.96
N GLY A 296 113.93 -128.99 -51.22
CA GLY A 296 114.36 -128.00 -50.22
C GLY A 296 113.25 -127.70 -49.20
N LYS A 297 113.39 -128.22 -47.97
CA LYS A 297 112.51 -128.01 -46.80
C LYS A 297 112.71 -126.62 -46.17
N GLY A 298 111.65 -126.01 -45.62
CA GLY A 298 111.73 -124.94 -44.61
C GLY A 298 110.46 -124.08 -44.46
N LYS A 299 109.43 -124.55 -43.72
CA LYS A 299 108.92 -124.02 -42.42
C LYS A 299 108.22 -122.63 -42.48
N LYS A 300 106.87 -122.57 -42.50
CA LYS A 300 105.90 -122.35 -41.38
C LYS A 300 105.90 -120.88 -40.87
N GLY A 301 104.95 -120.02 -41.25
CA GLY A 301 103.66 -119.75 -40.57
C GLY A 301 103.69 -118.33 -39.96
N GLY A 302 102.65 -117.50 -39.82
CA GLY A 302 101.23 -117.53 -40.15
C GLY A 302 100.59 -116.18 -39.76
N LYS A 303 99.44 -115.87 -40.40
CA LYS A 303 98.21 -115.12 -39.96
C LYS A 303 98.31 -114.14 -38.76
N LYS A 304 97.62 -112.97 -38.75
CA LYS A 304 96.20 -112.74 -39.11
C LYS A 304 95.90 -111.23 -39.22
N LYS A 305 95.04 -110.87 -40.20
CA LYS A 305 94.59 -109.53 -40.59
C LYS A 305 93.62 -108.88 -39.58
N LYS A 306 93.73 -107.56 -39.44
CA LYS A 306 92.73 -106.59 -38.95
C LYS A 306 92.31 -105.70 -40.13
N LYS A 307 91.03 -105.68 -40.46
CA LYS A 307 90.24 -104.49 -40.77
C LYS A 307 88.79 -104.94 -40.71
#